data_AF-A0A2N6NUT5-F1
#
_entry.id   AF-A0A2N6NUT5-F1
#
_cell.length_a   1.000
_cell.length_b   1.000
_cell.length_c   1.000
_cell.angle_alpha   90.00
_cell.angle_beta   90.00
_cell.angle_gamma   90.00
#
_symmetry.space_group_name_H-M   'P 1'
#
loop_
_entity.id
_entity.type
_entity.pdbx_description
1 polymer ?
#
loop_
_entity_poly.entity_id
_entity_poly.type
_entity_poly.pdbx_seq_one_letter_code
_entity_poly.pdbx_strand_id
1 'polypeptide(L)'
;MKLIVVGATGLIGTEVIRQALSHKSVTSVVALGRRPTPPPESFPAGPELEKFQSVTLEDFTNYTEHVKSQLSGADACIWHVNSLPLLFAPTRTALS
;
A
#
# COMPACT_ATOMS: atom_id res chain seq x y z
N MET A 1 -9.47 -4.80 14.11
CA MET A 1 -9.29 -5.38 12.76
C MET A 1 -7.94 -4.95 12.20
N LYS A 2 -7.19 -5.89 11.63
CA LYS A 2 -5.93 -5.67 10.93
C LYS A 2 -6.15 -5.70 9.42
N LEU A 3 -5.91 -4.56 8.77
CA LEU A 3 -6.10 -4.36 7.33
C LEU A 3 -4.75 -4.24 6.62
N ILE A 4 -4.55 -5.03 5.57
CA ILE A 4 -3.41 -4.88 4.65
C ILE A 4 -3.84 -4.05 3.45
N VAL A 5 -3.03 -3.06 3.07
CA VAL A 5 -3.23 -2.25 1.85
C VAL A 5 -1.98 -2.38 0.98
N VAL A 6 -2.11 -3.09 -0.14
CA VAL A 6 -1.03 -3.22 -1.13
C VAL A 6 -1.16 -2.14 -2.20
N GLY A 7 -0.07 -1.45 -2.51
CA GLY A 7 -0.10 -0.30 -3.43
C GLY A 7 -0.48 1.01 -2.73
N ALA A 8 -0.12 1.12 -1.46
CA ALA A 8 -0.45 2.21 -0.56
C ALA A 8 -0.04 3.62 -1.04
N THR A 9 0.97 3.73 -1.91
CA THR A 9 1.46 5.01 -2.44
C THR A 9 0.62 5.59 -3.59
N GLY A 10 -0.32 4.82 -4.15
CA GLY A 10 -1.25 5.32 -5.16
C GLY A 10 -2.38 6.14 -4.55
N LEU A 11 -3.10 6.92 -5.38
CA LEU A 11 -4.25 7.74 -4.96
C LEU A 11 -5.28 6.94 -4.15
N ILE A 12 -5.66 5.77 -4.66
CA ILE A 12 -6.62 4.88 -3.99
C ILE A 12 -6.05 4.35 -2.68
N GLY A 13 -4.81 3.87 -2.67
CA GLY A 13 -4.18 3.31 -1.48
C GLY A 13 -4.06 4.34 -0.35
N THR A 14 -3.68 5.58 -0.68
CA THR A 14 -3.56 6.67 0.30
C THR A 14 -4.90 6.99 0.94
N GLU A 15 -5.97 7.09 0.15
CA GLU A 15 -7.31 7.40 0.67
C GLU A 15 -7.90 6.24 1.49
N VAL A 16 -7.67 5.00 1.07
CA VAL A 16 -8.06 3.81 1.84
C VAL A 16 -7.38 3.82 3.21
N ILE A 17 -6.07 4.11 3.27
CA ILE A 17 -5.34 4.21 4.54
C ILE A 17 -5.90 5.33 5.39
N ARG A 18 -6.14 6.52 4.81
CA ARG A 18 -6.70 7.67 5.53
C ARG A 18 -8.03 7.32 6.19
N GLN A 19 -8.94 6.67 5.45
CA GLN A 19 -10.24 6.25 5.99
C GLN A 19 -10.11 5.12 7.02
N ALA A 20 -9.21 4.16 6.77
CA ALA A 20 -8.96 3.06 7.69
C ALA A 20 -8.44 3.56 9.05
N LEU A 21 -7.54 4.56 9.06
CA LEU A 21 -7.02 5.15 10.29
C LEU A 21 -8.11 5.90 11.08
N SER A 22 -9.05 6.55 10.39
CA SER A 22 -10.21 7.20 11.04
C SER A 22 -11.24 6.20 11.60
N HIS A 23 -11.21 4.95 11.16
CA HIS A 23 -12.24 3.98 11.52
C HIS A 23 -11.92 3.27 12.85
N LYS A 24 -12.83 3.37 13.83
CA LYS A 24 -12.57 2.85 15.20
C LYS A 24 -12.40 1.33 15.28
N SER A 25 -13.05 0.57 14.40
CA SER A 25 -12.89 -0.90 14.39
C SER A 25 -11.55 -1.37 13.82
N VAL A 26 -10.85 -0.49 13.10
CA VAL A 26 -9.52 -0.75 12.56
C VAL A 26 -8.51 -0.43 13.65
N THR A 27 -7.73 -1.45 13.99
CA THR A 27 -6.74 -1.43 15.07
C THR A 27 -5.32 -1.46 14.51
N SER A 28 -5.13 -1.90 13.27
CA SER A 28 -3.85 -1.93 12.59
C SER A 28 -4.05 -1.81 11.08
N VAL A 29 -3.24 -0.98 10.43
CA VAL A 29 -3.19 -0.79 8.97
C VAL A 29 -1.76 -1.03 8.51
N VAL A 30 -1.57 -2.06 7.68
CA VAL A 30 -0.27 -2.40 7.11
C VAL A 30 -0.22 -1.97 5.66
N ALA A 31 0.50 -0.91 5.36
CA ALA A 31 0.82 -0.48 4.02
C ALA A 31 1.96 -1.34 3.46
N LEU A 32 1.65 -2.19 2.49
CA LEU A 32 2.62 -3.02 1.79
C LEU A 32 2.94 -2.43 0.42
N GLY A 33 4.22 -2.21 0.14
CA GLY A 33 4.63 -1.70 -1.17
C GLY A 33 6.10 -1.98 -1.47
N ARG A 34 6.47 -1.77 -2.73
CA ARG A 34 7.88 -1.89 -3.19
C ARG A 34 8.80 -0.78 -2.67
N ARG A 35 8.22 0.24 -2.05
CA ARG A 35 8.91 1.39 -1.47
C ARG A 35 8.27 1.72 -0.13
N PRO A 36 9.01 2.37 0.79
CA PRO A 36 8.44 2.91 2.00
C PRO A 36 7.23 3.79 1.68
N THR A 37 6.13 3.59 2.39
CA THR A 37 4.91 4.38 2.23
C THR A 37 4.88 5.42 3.35
N PRO A 38 4.91 6.73 3.03
CA PRO A 38 4.72 7.75 4.05
C PRO A 38 3.28 7.71 4.58
N PRO A 39 3.04 8.15 5.82
CA PRO A 39 1.70 8.35 6.31
C PRO A 39 0.96 9.42 5.48
N PRO A 40 -0.38 9.37 5.37
CA PRO A 40 -1.13 10.37 4.61
C PRO A 40 -0.94 11.78 5.20
N GLU A 41 -0.48 12.73 4.38
CA GLU A 41 -0.17 14.11 4.83
C GLU A 41 -1.38 14.83 5.42
N SER A 42 -2.59 14.51 4.94
CA SER A 42 -3.84 15.07 5.44
C SER A 42 -4.26 14.54 6.82
N PHE A 43 -3.58 13.52 7.35
CA PHE A 43 -3.96 12.88 8.59
C PHE A 43 -3.19 13.49 9.77
N PRO A 44 -3.88 14.04 10.79
CA PRO A 44 -3.21 14.70 11.90
C PRO A 44 -2.35 13.70 12.69
N ALA A 45 -1.19 14.17 13.18
CA ALA A 45 -0.39 13.38 14.11
C ALA A 45 -1.19 13.14 15.39
N GLY A 46 -1.48 11.88 15.68
CA GLY A 46 -2.33 11.46 16.78
C GLY A 46 -2.22 9.96 17.04
N PRO A 47 -2.87 9.44 18.09
CA PRO A 47 -2.81 8.02 18.46
C PRO A 47 -3.34 7.09 17.36
N GLU A 48 -4.21 7.59 16.49
CA GLU A 48 -4.70 6.83 15.33
C GLU A 48 -3.58 6.52 14.33
N LEU A 49 -2.54 7.35 14.26
CA LEU A 49 -1.39 7.13 13.39
C LEU A 49 -0.49 5.99 13.88
N GLU A 50 -0.52 5.66 15.18
CA GLU A 50 0.23 4.52 15.74
C GLU A 50 -0.25 3.17 15.19
N LYS A 51 -1.47 3.14 14.65
CA LYS A 51 -2.03 1.97 13.98
C LYS A 51 -1.40 1.72 12.60
N PHE A 52 -0.72 2.72 12.03
CA PHE A 52 -0.13 2.66 10.69
C PHE A 52 1.25 2.00 10.72
N GLN A 53 1.46 1.03 9.83
CA GLN A 53 2.73 0.35 9.64
C GLN A 53 3.08 0.33 8.16
N SER A 54 4.28 0.81 7.80
CA SER A 54 4.81 0.70 6.44
C SER A 54 5.75 -0.50 6.35
N VAL A 55 5.41 -1.45 5.49
CA VAL A 55 6.21 -2.64 5.19
C VAL A 55 6.67 -2.58 3.74
N THR A 56 7.98 -2.66 3.55
CA THR A 56 8.59 -2.67 2.22
C THR A 56 8.83 -4.10 1.76
N LEU A 57 8.32 -4.44 0.58
CA LEU A 57 8.52 -5.72 -0.10
C LEU A 57 8.85 -5.42 -1.57
N GLU A 58 10.12 -5.54 -1.93
CA GLU A 58 10.61 -5.20 -3.28
C GLU A 58 10.09 -6.15 -4.35
N ASP A 59 9.98 -7.44 -4.00
CA ASP A 59 9.53 -8.51 -4.88
C ASP A 59 8.32 -9.24 -4.29
N PHE A 60 7.17 -9.12 -4.96
CA PHE A 60 5.93 -9.79 -4.57
C PHE A 60 5.96 -11.32 -4.80
N THR A 61 7.03 -11.87 -5.38
CA THR A 61 7.23 -13.32 -5.48
C THR A 61 8.03 -13.89 -4.32
N ASN A 62 8.69 -13.04 -3.52
CA ASN A 62 9.57 -13.46 -2.43
C ASN A 62 9.25 -12.75 -1.10
N TYR A 63 8.38 -13.37 -0.31
CA TYR A 63 8.05 -12.90 1.03
C TYR A 63 9.05 -13.43 2.05
N THR A 64 9.89 -12.56 2.60
CA THR A 64 10.77 -12.90 3.73
C THR A 64 9.93 -13.23 4.98
N GLU A 65 10.49 -14.02 5.90
CA GLU A 65 9.83 -14.36 7.18
C GLU A 65 9.42 -13.12 7.98
N HIS A 66 10.23 -12.05 7.89
CA HIS A 66 9.89 -10.75 8.47
C HIS A 66 8.57 -10.21 7.88
N VAL A 67 8.44 -10.13 6.56
CA VAL A 67 7.21 -9.64 5.92
C VAL A 67 6.02 -10.55 6.24
N LYS A 68 6.20 -11.88 6.21
CA LYS A 68 5.14 -12.83 6.58
C LYS A 68 4.63 -12.60 8.00
N SER A 69 5.52 -12.35 8.97
CA SER A 69 5.11 -12.06 10.35
C SER A 69 4.31 -10.75 10.45
N GLN A 70 4.69 -9.72 9.69
CA GLN A 70 3.95 -8.45 9.64
C GLN A 70 2.58 -8.59 8.97
N LEU A 71 2.41 -9.51 8.03
CA LEU A 71 1.13 -9.76 7.35
C LEU A 71 0.24 -10.78 8.10
N SER A 72 0.82 -11.59 8.99
CA SER A 72 0.10 -12.61 9.74
C SER A 72 -1.03 -12.02 10.60
N GLY A 73 -2.14 -12.75 10.70
CA GLY A 73 -3.31 -12.35 11.49
C GLY A 73 -4.08 -11.16 10.91
N ALA A 74 -3.93 -10.86 9.61
CA ALA A 74 -4.75 -9.87 8.94
C ALA A 74 -6.17 -10.40 8.69
N ASP A 75 -7.16 -9.56 8.96
CA ASP A 75 -8.58 -9.88 8.74
C ASP A 75 -9.00 -9.60 7.29
N ALA A 76 -8.35 -8.62 6.66
CA ALA A 76 -8.68 -8.17 5.31
C ALA A 76 -7.44 -7.67 4.55
N CYS A 77 -7.48 -7.80 3.23
CA CYS A 77 -6.44 -7.32 2.32
C CYS A 77 -7.07 -6.60 1.13
N ILE A 78 -6.63 -5.37 0.87
CA ILE A 78 -6.95 -4.62 -0.34
C ILE A 78 -5.70 -4.64 -1.22
N TRP A 79 -5.82 -5.32 -2.36
CA TRP A 79 -4.71 -5.50 -3.29
C TRP A 79 -4.88 -4.61 -4.53
N HIS A 80 -4.15 -3.50 -4.58
CA HIS A 80 -4.18 -2.59 -5.71
C HIS A 80 -2.76 -2.37 -6.27
N VAL A 81 -2.31 -3.27 -7.14
CA VAL A 81 -0.99 -3.19 -7.76
C VAL A 81 -1.18 -2.85 -9.24
N ASN A 82 -0.74 -1.67 -9.66
CA ASN A 82 -0.66 -1.34 -11.08
C ASN A 82 0.45 -2.18 -11.71
N SER A 83 0.06 -3.30 -12.32
CA SER A 83 0.87 -4.04 -13.28
C SER A 83 0.65 -3.42 -14.66
N LEU A 84 1.35 -2.34 -14.97
CA LEU A 84 1.39 -1.83 -16.34
C LEU A 84 2.82 -1.96 -16.87
N PRO A 85 3.23 -3.14 -17.36
CA PRO A 85 4.34 -3.26 -18.30
C PRO A 85 3.76 -3.13 -19.71
N LEU A 86 3.21 -1.97 -20.07
CA LEU A 86 2.82 -1.73 -21.47
C LEU A 86 3.47 -0.44 -21.95
N LEU A 87 4.67 -0.63 -22.49
CA LEU A 87 5.10 -0.14 -23.79
C LEU A 87 4.23 1.00 -24.38
N PHE A 88 4.32 2.21 -23.82
CA PHE A 88 4.16 3.42 -24.63
C PHE A 88 5.51 3.70 -25.29
N ALA A 89 5.90 2.82 -26.21
CA ALA A 89 6.84 3.22 -27.24
C ALA A 89 6.02 4.07 -28.22
N PRO A 90 6.30 5.38 -28.40
CA PRO A 90 5.69 6.12 -29.47
C PRO A 90 6.17 5.48 -30.77
N THR A 91 5.31 4.72 -31.45
CA THR A 91 5.50 4.42 -32.86
C THR A 91 5.52 5.77 -33.57
N ARG A 92 6.73 6.31 -33.78
CA ARG A 92 6.98 7.42 -34.68
C ARG A 92 6.45 6.97 -36.03
N THR A 93 5.31 7.54 -36.40
CA THR A 93 4.78 7.53 -37.75
C THR A 93 5.91 7.91 -38.69
N ALA A 94 6.39 6.96 -39.48
CA ALA A 94 7.21 7.26 -40.64
C ALA A 94 6.33 8.07 -41.58
N LEU A 95 6.53 9.38 -41.59
CA LEU A 95 6.05 10.23 -42.67
C LEU A 95 7.00 10.02 -43.85
N SER A 96 6.40 9.55 -44.94
CA SER A 96 6.89 9.49 -46.32
C SER A 96 7.39 10.82 -46.82
#